data_AF-A0A955DPR9-F1
#
_entry.id   AF-A0A955DPR9-F1
#
_cell.length_a   1.000
_cell.length_b   1.000
_cell.length_c   1.000
_cell.angle_alpha   90.00
_cell.angle_beta   90.00
_cell.angle_gamma   90.00
#
_symmetry.space_group_name_H-M   'P 1'
#
loop_
_entity.id
_entity.type
_entity.pdbx_description
1 polymer ?
#
loop_
_entity_poly.entity_id
_entity_poly.type
_entity_poly.pdbx_seq_one_letter_code
_entity_poly.pdbx_strand_id
1 'polypeptide(L)'
;MPRRTNGFTIVELLVVVSIIALLVGILLPAIQKARDQALVARSIGNLRNIGTGHAAYAAANNDRQLTMIPDNFARYGYNYAECLDMYRQQNGSDIPWAVLGYTGNVIWGLNTNNAASYLPLDWDAPGDNHFGTFRIPNVRAFSQYMNGKFYDAIFYAPKDRVVLDVAEPLFADPGEFTDPADVEGADIVWSSYCTSPAGMANPAVLSNDAGTGDAWWQDPYFIDSGFRSPAFGQAQFPTLKTHVIEHNWLQQQNKQCSPFVQGGTYDGCEPFYFNHSVISSPVCLFYDGHIDQIGTTSADKDHKKVLAQTGKVGLWTKDTKMAGIYTQDFQGGFRGYFNQDAEDWANVNFHILTTYGIRGRDRLSQ
;
A
#
# COMPACT_ATOMS: atom_id res chain seq x y z
N MET A 1 -30.31 -36.68 -62.53
CA MET A 1 -30.88 -37.03 -61.22
C MET A 1 -30.96 -35.76 -60.38
N PRO A 2 -32.15 -35.35 -59.90
CA PRO A 2 -32.26 -34.13 -59.09
C PRO A 2 -31.57 -34.36 -57.75
N ARG A 3 -30.63 -33.48 -57.39
CA ARG A 3 -29.96 -33.47 -56.09
C ARG A 3 -31.02 -33.18 -55.03
N ARG A 4 -31.29 -34.14 -54.14
CA ARG A 4 -32.12 -33.91 -52.96
C ARG A 4 -31.42 -32.89 -52.07
N THR A 5 -31.94 -31.66 -52.02
CA THR A 5 -31.55 -30.67 -51.03
C THR A 5 -32.28 -31.02 -49.74
N ASN A 6 -31.55 -31.54 -48.74
CA ASN A 6 -32.11 -31.76 -47.41
C ASN A 6 -32.35 -30.39 -46.77
N GLY A 7 -33.61 -30.07 -46.48
CA GLY A 7 -33.99 -28.84 -45.77
C GLY A 7 -33.66 -28.96 -44.28
N PHE A 8 -33.11 -27.89 -43.70
CA PHE A 8 -32.78 -27.82 -42.28
C PHE A 8 -34.07 -27.57 -41.48
N THR A 9 -34.35 -28.42 -40.49
CA THR A 9 -35.54 -28.27 -39.65
C THR A 9 -35.30 -27.29 -38.51
N ILE A 10 -36.37 -26.63 -38.05
CA ILE A 10 -36.31 -25.74 -36.87
C ILE A 10 -35.83 -26.50 -35.64
N VAL A 11 -36.17 -27.79 -35.52
CA VAL A 11 -35.76 -28.64 -34.39
C VAL A 11 -34.25 -28.88 -34.39
N GLU A 12 -33.66 -29.19 -35.55
CA GLU A 12 -32.20 -29.35 -35.68
C GLU A 12 -31.46 -28.07 -35.31
N LEU A 13 -31.98 -26.91 -35.73
CA LEU A 13 -31.41 -25.63 -35.34
C LEU A 13 -31.51 -25.41 -33.82
N LEU A 14 -32.68 -25.65 -33.24
CA LEU A 14 -32.93 -25.42 -31.81
C LEU A 14 -32.02 -26.29 -30.92
N VAL A 15 -31.82 -27.56 -31.29
CA VAL A 15 -30.92 -28.47 -30.55
C VAL A 15 -29.47 -28.00 -30.63
N VAL A 16 -29.03 -27.47 -31.78
CA VAL A 16 -27.66 -26.95 -31.91
C VAL A 16 -27.46 -25.71 -31.05
N VAL A 17 -28.39 -24.75 -31.09
CA VAL A 17 -28.25 -23.54 -30.26
C VAL A 17 -28.31 -23.87 -28.77
N SER A 18 -29.13 -24.86 -28.36
CA SER A 18 -29.21 -25.27 -26.96
C SER A 18 -27.92 -25.93 -26.47
N ILE A 19 -27.26 -26.75 -27.29
CA ILE A 19 -25.95 -27.34 -26.97
C ILE A 19 -24.89 -26.25 -26.88
N ILE A 20 -24.85 -25.30 -27.82
CA ILE A 20 -23.88 -24.18 -27.78
C ILE A 20 -24.09 -23.35 -26.51
N ALA A 21 -25.33 -23.00 -26.18
CA ALA A 21 -25.66 -22.24 -24.98
C ALA A 21 -25.20 -22.96 -23.70
N LEU A 22 -25.39 -24.28 -23.62
CA LEU A 22 -24.91 -25.09 -22.49
C LEU A 22 -23.38 -25.08 -22.39
N LEU A 23 -22.67 -25.29 -23.52
CA LEU A 23 -21.21 -25.30 -23.55
C LEU A 23 -20.63 -23.95 -23.14
N VAL A 24 -21.18 -22.85 -23.68
CA VAL A 24 -20.78 -21.48 -23.31
C VAL A 24 -21.08 -21.22 -21.82
N GLY A 25 -22.23 -21.68 -21.31
CA GLY A 25 -22.60 -21.53 -19.90
C GLY A 25 -21.59 -22.16 -18.93
N ILE A 26 -20.99 -23.29 -19.30
CA ILE A 26 -19.96 -23.96 -18.48
C ILE A 26 -18.58 -23.30 -18.67
N LEU A 27 -18.30 -22.76 -19.85
CA LEU A 27 -16.99 -22.20 -20.19
C LEU A 27 -16.76 -20.79 -19.61
N LEU A 28 -17.79 -19.95 -19.55
CA LEU A 28 -17.68 -18.56 -19.08
C LEU A 28 -17.11 -18.43 -17.66
N PRO A 29 -17.58 -19.19 -16.64
CA PRO A 29 -17.01 -19.11 -15.29
C PRO A 29 -15.54 -19.54 -15.23
N ALA A 30 -15.15 -20.53 -16.04
CA ALA A 30 -13.78 -21.02 -16.09
C ALA A 30 -12.83 -19.96 -16.69
N ILE A 31 -13.25 -19.29 -17.77
CA ILE A 31 -12.48 -18.20 -18.38
C ILE A 31 -12.31 -17.03 -17.41
N GLN A 32 -13.38 -16.66 -16.69
CA GLN A 32 -13.30 -15.56 -15.72
C GLN A 32 -12.27 -15.87 -14.61
N LYS A 33 -12.31 -17.07 -14.04
CA LYS A 33 -11.33 -17.51 -13.03
C LYS A 33 -9.90 -17.51 -13.59
N ALA A 34 -9.70 -17.98 -14.82
CA ALA A 34 -8.39 -17.98 -15.46
C ALA A 34 -7.86 -16.56 -15.68
N ARG A 35 -8.73 -15.64 -16.12
CA ARG A 35 -8.39 -14.22 -16.26
C ARG A 35 -8.00 -13.59 -14.92
N ASP A 36 -8.78 -13.86 -13.86
CA ASP A 36 -8.50 -13.35 -12.53
C ASP A 36 -7.14 -13.85 -12.00
N GLN A 37 -6.83 -15.14 -12.19
CA GLN A 37 -5.53 -15.70 -11.84
C GLN A 37 -4.39 -15.07 -12.65
N ALA A 38 -4.58 -14.80 -13.93
CA ALA A 38 -3.59 -14.12 -14.77
C ALA A 38 -3.31 -12.69 -14.28
N LEU A 39 -4.34 -11.95 -13.84
CA LEU A 39 -4.16 -10.63 -13.26
C LEU A 39 -3.39 -10.67 -11.94
N VAL A 40 -3.66 -11.65 -11.07
CA VAL A 40 -2.87 -11.89 -9.85
C VAL A 40 -1.42 -12.23 -10.18
N ALA A 41 -1.18 -13.08 -11.18
CA ALA A 41 0.17 -13.41 -11.63
C ALA A 41 0.94 -12.18 -12.12
N ARG A 42 0.25 -11.22 -12.76
CA ARG A 42 0.83 -9.94 -13.16
C ARG A 42 1.13 -9.05 -11.95
N SER A 43 0.26 -8.98 -10.93
CA SER A 43 0.57 -8.31 -9.65
C SER A 43 1.84 -8.88 -8.99
N ILE A 44 1.99 -10.21 -8.98
CA ILE A 44 3.20 -10.88 -8.47
C ILE A 44 4.43 -10.47 -9.30
N GLY A 45 4.28 -10.34 -10.62
CA GLY A 45 5.34 -9.83 -11.50
C GLY A 45 5.74 -8.38 -11.17
N ASN A 46 4.76 -7.50 -10.97
CA ASN A 46 4.99 -6.11 -10.56
C ASN A 46 5.75 -6.05 -9.22
N LEU A 47 5.30 -6.78 -8.19
CA LEU A 47 5.97 -6.82 -6.88
C LEU A 47 7.38 -7.42 -6.95
N ARG A 48 7.64 -8.38 -7.85
CA ARG A 48 8.99 -8.91 -8.07
C ARG A 48 9.92 -7.86 -8.65
N ASN A 49 9.42 -7.08 -9.61
CA ASN A 49 10.18 -5.99 -10.19
C ASN A 49 10.41 -4.88 -9.15
N ILE A 50 9.39 -4.50 -8.38
CA ILE A 50 9.52 -3.54 -7.26
C ILE A 50 10.55 -4.04 -6.24
N GLY A 51 10.51 -5.32 -5.86
CA GLY A 51 11.51 -5.90 -4.96
C GLY A 51 12.93 -5.85 -5.52
N THR A 52 13.09 -6.05 -6.83
CA THR A 52 14.38 -5.85 -7.52
C THR A 52 14.84 -4.39 -7.43
N GLY A 53 13.94 -3.43 -7.62
CA GLY A 53 14.20 -2.01 -7.43
C GLY A 53 14.66 -1.67 -6.03
N HIS A 54 14.01 -2.25 -5.01
CA HIS A 54 14.41 -2.06 -3.61
C HIS A 54 15.79 -2.66 -3.32
N ALA A 55 16.10 -3.84 -3.87
CA ALA A 55 17.45 -4.41 -3.75
C ALA A 55 18.51 -3.50 -4.40
N ALA A 56 18.22 -2.92 -5.57
CA ALA A 56 19.11 -1.98 -6.24
C ALA A 56 19.28 -0.67 -5.43
N TYR A 57 18.18 -0.12 -4.91
CA TYR A 57 18.21 1.03 -4.01
C TYR A 57 19.06 0.74 -2.78
N ALA A 58 18.83 -0.39 -2.12
CA ALA A 58 19.56 -0.81 -0.92
C ALA A 58 21.06 -0.93 -1.19
N ALA A 59 21.45 -1.54 -2.32
CA ALA A 59 22.85 -1.64 -2.74
C ALA A 59 23.52 -0.27 -2.91
N ALA A 60 22.80 0.73 -3.42
CA ALA A 60 23.30 2.10 -3.56
C ALA A 60 23.27 2.91 -2.25
N ASN A 61 22.50 2.48 -1.25
CA ASN A 61 22.20 3.26 -0.04
C ASN A 61 22.62 2.55 1.27
N ASN A 62 23.68 1.76 1.25
CA ASN A 62 24.21 1.03 2.43
C ASN A 62 23.19 0.06 3.06
N ASP A 63 22.55 -0.76 2.22
CA ASP A 63 21.52 -1.75 2.57
C ASP A 63 20.24 -1.14 3.17
N ARG A 64 20.07 0.19 3.11
CA ARG A 64 18.92 0.90 3.68
C ARG A 64 17.67 0.77 2.82
N GLN A 65 16.53 0.93 3.49
CA GLN A 65 15.23 1.01 2.83
C GLN A 65 14.96 2.38 2.22
N LEU A 66 13.95 2.41 1.34
CA LEU A 66 13.45 3.65 0.79
C LEU A 66 12.85 4.51 1.91
N THR A 67 13.27 5.76 1.97
CA THR A 67 12.65 6.78 2.81
C THR A 67 12.55 8.08 2.03
N MET A 68 11.53 8.88 2.36
CA MET A 68 11.31 10.21 1.79
C MET A 68 11.91 11.32 2.66
N ILE A 69 12.47 10.96 3.81
CA ILE A 69 12.93 11.88 4.85
C ILE A 69 14.42 11.70 5.05
N PRO A 70 15.24 12.77 4.99
CA PRO A 70 16.68 12.68 5.22
C PRO A 70 17.01 12.02 6.57
N ASP A 71 18.01 11.13 6.60
CA ASP A 71 18.41 10.40 7.83
C ASP A 71 18.63 11.31 9.05
N ASN A 72 19.21 12.49 8.81
CA ASN A 72 19.53 13.47 9.84
C ASN A 72 18.54 14.62 9.86
N PHE A 73 17.28 14.42 9.48
CA PHE A 73 16.29 15.50 9.39
C PHE A 73 16.15 16.27 10.72
N ALA A 74 16.26 15.57 11.85
CA ALA A 74 16.27 16.16 13.19
C ALA A 74 17.42 17.16 13.46
N ARG A 75 18.48 17.22 12.62
CA ARG A 75 19.55 18.22 12.79
C ARG A 75 19.10 19.64 12.44
N TYR A 76 17.99 19.77 11.74
CA TYR A 76 17.49 21.02 11.20
C TYR A 76 16.46 21.70 12.12
N GLY A 77 16.15 21.14 13.30
CA GLY A 77 15.14 21.71 14.20
C GLY A 77 14.51 20.66 15.11
N TYR A 78 13.44 21.03 15.82
CA TYR A 78 12.74 20.16 16.77
C TYR A 78 11.32 19.79 16.35
N ASN A 79 10.90 20.26 15.17
CA ASN A 79 9.62 19.94 14.56
C ASN A 79 9.75 19.99 13.04
N TYR A 80 8.72 19.48 12.36
CA TYR A 80 8.71 19.35 10.91
C TYR A 80 8.86 20.68 10.17
N ALA A 81 8.07 21.69 10.54
CA ALA A 81 8.04 22.98 9.84
C ALA A 81 9.40 23.69 9.90
N GLU A 82 10.03 23.69 11.08
CA GLU A 82 11.37 24.25 11.29
C GLU A 82 12.43 23.48 10.47
N CYS A 83 12.43 22.15 10.57
CA CYS A 83 13.43 21.31 9.90
C CYS A 83 13.42 21.50 8.39
N LEU A 84 12.22 21.61 7.82
CA LEU A 84 12.07 21.81 6.41
C LEU A 84 12.51 23.21 5.95
N ASP A 85 12.09 24.26 6.66
CA ASP A 85 12.48 25.63 6.31
C ASP A 85 14.01 25.77 6.33
N MET A 86 14.65 25.24 7.38
CA MET A 86 16.11 25.20 7.47
C MET A 86 16.75 24.32 6.37
N TYR A 87 16.15 23.19 6.01
CA TYR A 87 16.63 22.37 4.89
C TYR A 87 16.60 23.14 3.57
N ARG A 88 15.49 23.82 3.26
CA ARG A 88 15.32 24.62 2.05
C ARG A 88 16.32 25.77 2.00
N GLN A 89 16.50 26.49 3.12
CA GLN A 89 17.46 27.59 3.21
C GLN A 89 18.90 27.14 2.98
N GLN A 90 19.28 25.96 3.46
CA GLN A 90 20.64 25.44 3.31
C GLN A 90 20.91 24.81 1.94
N ASN A 91 19.92 24.16 1.33
CA ASN A 91 20.12 23.38 0.09
C ASN A 91 19.57 24.05 -1.17
N GLY A 92 18.73 25.09 -1.03
CA GLY A 92 18.11 25.79 -2.16
C GLY A 92 17.02 25.00 -2.88
N SER A 93 16.56 23.87 -2.34
CA SER A 93 15.51 23.02 -2.92
C SER A 93 14.71 22.28 -1.84
N ASP A 94 13.59 21.70 -2.24
CA ASP A 94 12.89 20.68 -1.45
C ASP A 94 13.73 19.41 -1.26
N ILE A 95 13.27 18.56 -0.35
CA ILE A 95 13.87 17.26 -0.06
C ILE A 95 13.84 16.40 -1.34
N PRO A 96 15.00 15.92 -1.84
CA PRO A 96 15.09 15.17 -3.09
C PRO A 96 14.20 13.93 -3.15
N TRP A 97 13.91 13.32 -2.01
CA TRP A 97 13.13 12.10 -1.91
C TRP A 97 11.61 12.29 -1.91
N ALA A 98 11.13 13.54 -1.82
CA ALA A 98 9.72 13.88 -1.92
C ALA A 98 9.30 14.41 -3.30
N VAL A 99 10.21 14.35 -4.27
CA VAL A 99 9.92 14.73 -5.65
C VAL A 99 9.02 13.69 -6.28
N LEU A 100 7.85 14.16 -6.74
CA LEU A 100 6.84 13.37 -7.45
C LEU A 100 7.05 13.43 -8.96
N GLY A 101 7.63 14.53 -9.48
CA GLY A 101 7.93 14.60 -10.91
C GLY A 101 8.48 15.94 -11.36
N TYR A 102 8.56 16.10 -12.67
CA TYR A 102 9.04 17.31 -13.32
C TYR A 102 8.27 17.54 -14.61
N THR A 103 7.69 18.73 -14.78
CA THR A 103 7.00 19.16 -16.00
C THR A 103 7.06 20.68 -16.12
N GLY A 104 6.98 21.22 -17.33
CA GLY A 104 6.92 22.68 -17.54
C GLY A 104 8.11 23.47 -16.95
N ASN A 105 9.29 22.84 -16.82
CA ASN A 105 10.45 23.37 -16.10
C ASN A 105 10.30 23.54 -14.58
N VAL A 106 9.28 22.94 -13.97
CA VAL A 106 8.98 22.97 -12.53
C VAL A 106 9.15 21.56 -11.95
N ILE A 107 9.78 21.49 -10.78
CA ILE A 107 9.85 20.25 -9.97
C ILE A 107 8.60 20.21 -9.10
N TRP A 108 7.87 19.10 -9.17
CA TRP A 108 6.71 18.84 -8.33
C TRP A 108 7.06 17.93 -7.18
N GLY A 109 6.56 18.26 -6.00
CA GLY A 109 6.77 17.53 -4.77
C GLY A 109 5.58 17.72 -3.83
N LEU A 110 5.54 16.96 -2.74
CA LEU A 110 4.49 17.12 -1.73
C LEU A 110 4.63 18.46 -1.02
N ASN A 111 3.57 19.27 -1.03
CA ASN A 111 3.49 20.48 -0.22
C ASN A 111 3.51 20.09 1.27
N THR A 112 4.51 20.62 1.92
CA THR A 112 5.04 20.20 3.19
C THR A 112 4.29 20.73 4.40
N ASN A 113 3.28 21.58 4.23
CA ASN A 113 2.60 22.20 5.38
C ASN A 113 1.76 21.21 6.21
N ASN A 114 1.69 19.93 5.82
CA ASN A 114 1.13 18.85 6.62
C ASN A 114 2.23 17.83 6.98
N ALA A 115 2.64 17.80 8.25
CA ALA A 115 3.68 16.90 8.78
C ALA A 115 3.43 15.42 8.47
N ALA A 116 2.18 15.05 8.17
CA ALA A 116 1.71 13.75 7.68
C ALA A 116 2.61 13.10 6.62
N SER A 117 3.00 13.91 5.63
CA SER A 117 3.65 13.44 4.39
C SER A 117 5.10 13.02 4.57
N TYR A 118 5.66 13.16 5.78
CA TYR A 118 7.04 12.83 6.16
C TYR A 118 7.11 12.10 7.49
N LEU A 119 6.01 11.48 7.89
CA LEU A 119 6.00 10.50 8.95
C LEU A 119 5.92 9.11 8.32
N PRO A 120 6.49 8.08 8.97
CA PRO A 120 6.25 6.69 8.57
C PRO A 120 4.75 6.41 8.48
N LEU A 121 3.96 7.07 9.33
CA LEU A 121 2.52 6.96 9.39
C LEU A 121 1.91 8.19 10.07
N ASP A 122 0.78 8.67 9.55
CA ASP A 122 -0.03 9.70 10.20
C ASP A 122 -1.42 9.16 10.57
N TRP A 123 -1.83 9.41 11.82
CA TRP A 123 -3.11 9.04 12.40
C TRP A 123 -3.97 10.25 12.79
N ASP A 124 -3.40 11.47 12.84
CA ASP A 124 -3.98 12.63 13.52
C ASP A 124 -4.16 13.86 12.61
N ALA A 125 -3.97 13.76 11.28
CA ALA A 125 -4.29 14.86 10.37
C ALA A 125 -5.78 15.27 10.49
N PRO A 126 -6.11 16.53 10.85
CA PRO A 126 -7.49 16.99 10.86
C PRO A 126 -8.03 17.05 9.44
N GLY A 127 -9.09 16.28 9.16
CA GLY A 127 -9.74 16.19 7.85
C GLY A 127 -9.26 15.00 7.02
N ASP A 128 -9.77 13.81 7.37
CA ASP A 128 -9.95 12.56 6.59
C ASP A 128 -8.85 12.00 5.67
N ASN A 129 -7.67 12.61 5.58
CA ASN A 129 -6.58 12.14 4.74
C ASN A 129 -5.43 11.58 5.59
N HIS A 130 -5.66 10.41 6.20
CA HIS A 130 -4.61 9.61 6.85
C HIS A 130 -3.59 9.18 5.78
N PHE A 131 -2.54 9.97 5.64
CA PHE A 131 -1.60 9.89 4.52
C PHE A 131 -0.18 9.89 5.07
N GLY A 132 0.52 8.76 4.92
CA GLY A 132 1.92 8.62 5.31
C GLY A 132 2.79 8.28 4.11
N THR A 133 4.09 8.57 4.23
CA THR A 133 5.11 8.27 3.21
C THR A 133 5.07 6.85 2.68
N PHE A 134 4.62 5.90 3.51
CA PHE A 134 4.52 4.49 3.19
C PHE A 134 3.60 4.20 1.98
N ARG A 135 2.65 5.08 1.66
CA ARG A 135 1.71 4.94 0.54
C ARG A 135 2.29 5.31 -0.84
N ILE A 136 3.49 5.89 -0.89
CA ILE A 136 4.02 6.50 -2.11
C ILE A 136 5.37 5.87 -2.49
N PRO A 137 5.41 4.57 -2.83
CA PRO A 137 6.66 3.91 -3.17
C PRO A 137 7.27 4.38 -4.50
N ASN A 138 6.52 5.11 -5.32
CA ASN A 138 6.88 5.49 -6.69
C ASN A 138 7.55 6.87 -6.82
N VAL A 139 7.94 7.49 -5.70
CA VAL A 139 8.67 8.77 -5.71
C VAL A 139 10.00 8.68 -6.45
N ARG A 140 10.52 9.82 -6.89
CA ARG A 140 11.73 9.91 -7.72
C ARG A 140 12.96 9.23 -7.12
N ALA A 141 13.09 9.25 -5.79
CA ALA A 141 14.17 8.53 -5.10
C ALA A 141 14.20 7.04 -5.42
N PHE A 142 13.04 6.43 -5.65
CA PHE A 142 12.90 5.02 -5.95
C PHE A 142 12.69 4.76 -7.43
N SER A 143 11.85 5.55 -8.11
CA SER A 143 11.47 5.30 -9.51
C SER A 143 12.69 5.25 -10.44
N GLN A 144 13.77 5.97 -10.14
CA GLN A 144 15.05 5.91 -10.87
C GLN A 144 15.72 4.53 -10.88
N TYR A 145 15.44 3.66 -9.90
CA TYR A 145 15.90 2.26 -9.88
C TYR A 145 14.98 1.33 -10.68
N MET A 146 13.90 1.87 -11.22
CA MET A 146 12.91 1.23 -12.06
C MET A 146 12.96 1.88 -13.46
N ASN A 147 11.83 2.38 -13.96
CA ASN A 147 11.72 3.03 -15.26
C ASN A 147 11.88 4.56 -15.22
N GLY A 148 12.22 5.13 -14.05
CA GLY A 148 12.44 6.56 -13.87
C GLY A 148 11.18 7.43 -13.90
N LYS A 149 9.98 6.82 -13.87
CA LYS A 149 8.70 7.54 -13.93
C LYS A 149 7.90 7.35 -12.64
N PHE A 150 7.22 8.41 -12.21
CA PHE A 150 6.23 8.34 -11.13
C PHE A 150 4.98 7.57 -11.59
N TYR A 151 4.40 7.98 -12.72
CA TYR A 151 3.35 7.22 -13.42
C TYR A 151 3.97 6.12 -14.29
N ASP A 152 4.24 4.97 -13.67
CA ASP A 152 4.63 3.75 -14.38
C ASP A 152 3.66 2.61 -14.05
N ALA A 153 3.25 1.86 -15.06
CA ALA A 153 2.31 0.74 -14.93
C ALA A 153 2.74 -0.33 -13.91
N ILE A 154 4.01 -0.39 -13.53
CA ILE A 154 4.50 -1.28 -12.48
C ILE A 154 3.95 -0.96 -11.09
N PHE A 155 3.62 0.30 -10.81
CA PHE A 155 3.11 0.76 -9.53
C PHE A 155 1.59 0.65 -9.40
N TYR A 156 0.91 0.22 -10.47
CA TYR A 156 -0.54 0.08 -10.51
C TYR A 156 -0.92 -1.36 -10.72
N ALA A 157 -1.74 -1.88 -9.82
CA ALA A 157 -2.07 -3.30 -9.83
C ALA A 157 -3.13 -3.59 -10.91
N PRO A 158 -2.99 -4.66 -11.71
CA PRO A 158 -3.89 -4.93 -12.84
C PRO A 158 -5.36 -5.19 -12.49
N LYS A 159 -5.64 -5.47 -11.22
CA LYS A 159 -6.98 -5.68 -10.68
C LYS A 159 -7.59 -4.42 -10.07
N ASP A 160 -6.78 -3.40 -9.85
CA ASP A 160 -7.20 -2.11 -9.30
C ASP A 160 -7.77 -1.22 -10.41
N ARG A 161 -8.97 -1.56 -10.87
CA ARG A 161 -9.56 -0.89 -12.04
C ARG A 161 -9.83 0.59 -11.80
N VAL A 162 -10.24 0.93 -10.59
CA VAL A 162 -10.55 2.31 -10.20
C VAL A 162 -9.31 3.19 -10.38
N VAL A 163 -8.19 2.80 -9.76
CA VAL A 163 -6.95 3.59 -9.85
C VAL A 163 -6.33 3.49 -11.25
N LEU A 164 -6.34 2.30 -11.86
CA LEU A 164 -5.70 2.08 -13.16
C LEU A 164 -6.37 2.87 -14.29
N ASP A 165 -7.71 2.99 -14.28
CA ASP A 165 -8.44 3.72 -15.33
C ASP A 165 -8.10 5.23 -15.31
N VAL A 166 -7.76 5.79 -14.13
CA VAL A 166 -7.29 7.18 -13.98
C VAL A 166 -5.79 7.31 -14.26
N ALA A 167 -4.98 6.30 -13.89
CA ALA A 167 -3.53 6.31 -14.09
C ALA A 167 -3.08 6.06 -15.53
N GLU A 168 -3.81 5.22 -16.29
CA GLU A 168 -3.39 4.74 -17.61
C GLU A 168 -3.11 5.86 -18.62
N PRO A 169 -3.93 6.94 -18.72
CA PRO A 169 -3.63 8.08 -19.57
C PRO A 169 -2.29 8.77 -19.26
N LEU A 170 -1.84 8.71 -17.99
CA LEU A 170 -0.64 9.40 -17.51
C LEU A 170 0.66 8.61 -17.80
N PHE A 171 0.59 7.32 -18.15
CA PHE A 171 1.79 6.52 -18.41
C PHE A 171 2.59 6.99 -19.64
N ALA A 172 1.88 7.53 -20.62
CA ALA A 172 2.47 8.07 -21.84
C ALA A 172 2.92 9.53 -21.69
N ASP A 173 2.53 10.21 -20.60
CA ASP A 173 2.87 11.60 -20.37
C ASP A 173 4.40 11.76 -20.21
N PRO A 174 5.05 12.68 -20.93
CA PRO A 174 6.45 13.04 -20.69
C PRO A 174 6.67 13.74 -19.34
N GLY A 175 5.64 14.38 -18.76
CA GLY A 175 5.64 14.89 -17.39
C GLY A 175 5.43 13.76 -16.39
N GLU A 176 6.39 13.56 -15.48
CA GLU A 176 6.28 12.52 -14.44
C GLU A 176 5.13 12.82 -13.46
N PHE A 177 4.91 14.10 -13.16
CA PHE A 177 3.79 14.60 -12.37
C PHE A 177 3.40 15.99 -12.88
N THR A 178 2.16 16.15 -13.30
CA THR A 178 1.52 17.41 -13.68
C THR A 178 0.44 17.72 -12.65
N ASP A 179 0.41 18.93 -12.09
CA ASP A 179 -0.69 19.33 -11.22
C ASP A 179 -2.02 19.25 -12.00
N PRO A 180 -3.07 18.60 -11.45
CA PRO A 180 -4.44 18.65 -11.96
C PRO A 180 -4.91 20.01 -12.48
N ALA A 181 -4.42 21.11 -11.92
CA ALA A 181 -4.85 22.44 -12.36
C ALA A 181 -4.49 22.73 -13.83
N ASP A 182 -3.46 22.07 -14.37
CA ASP A 182 -3.03 22.18 -15.77
C ASP A 182 -3.50 21.00 -16.64
N VAL A 183 -4.12 19.98 -16.03
CA VAL A 183 -4.77 18.83 -16.70
C VAL A 183 -6.21 18.75 -16.21
N GLU A 184 -7.14 19.37 -16.94
CA GLU A 184 -8.56 19.52 -16.61
C GLU A 184 -9.14 18.28 -15.87
N GLY A 185 -9.17 18.32 -14.52
CA GLY A 185 -9.87 17.36 -13.64
C GLY A 185 -9.08 16.28 -12.88
N ALA A 186 -7.73 16.24 -12.83
CA ALA A 186 -7.01 15.04 -12.33
C ALA A 186 -6.28 15.16 -10.97
N ASP A 187 -6.91 14.81 -9.83
CA ASP A 187 -6.23 14.60 -8.54
C ASP A 187 -5.05 13.60 -8.63
N ILE A 188 -4.08 13.67 -7.70
CA ILE A 188 -2.90 12.79 -7.69
C ILE A 188 -3.32 11.31 -7.65
N VAL A 189 -2.83 10.52 -8.60
CA VAL A 189 -3.15 9.08 -8.68
C VAL A 189 -2.11 8.24 -7.93
N TRP A 190 -2.45 7.80 -6.73
CA TRP A 190 -1.55 7.06 -5.86
C TRP A 190 -1.30 5.61 -6.33
N SER A 191 -0.11 5.10 -6.06
CA SER A 191 0.28 3.71 -6.33
C SER A 191 -0.71 2.72 -5.67
N SER A 192 -1.05 1.63 -6.39
CA SER A 192 -1.85 0.53 -5.83
C SER A 192 -1.08 -0.29 -4.78
N TYR A 193 0.23 -0.06 -4.65
CA TYR A 193 1.10 -0.71 -3.67
C TYR A 193 1.58 0.28 -2.62
N CYS A 194 1.80 -0.19 -1.40
CA CYS A 194 2.43 0.57 -0.32
C CYS A 194 3.58 -0.21 0.32
N THR A 195 4.58 0.50 0.82
CA THR A 195 5.69 -0.04 1.61
C THR A 195 5.33 -0.15 3.09
N SER A 196 6.03 -0.98 3.84
CA SER A 196 5.79 -1.11 5.27
C SER A 196 6.36 0.07 6.06
N PRO A 197 5.57 0.73 6.93
CA PRO A 197 6.05 1.77 7.84
C PRO A 197 7.24 1.32 8.73
N ALA A 198 7.33 0.02 9.02
CA ALA A 198 8.44 -0.61 9.76
C ALA A 198 9.84 -0.28 9.23
N GLY A 199 9.90 0.01 7.93
CA GLY A 199 11.15 0.20 7.22
C GLY A 199 11.56 1.64 6.98
N MET A 200 10.71 2.60 7.34
CA MET A 200 10.89 3.98 6.91
C MET A 200 11.73 4.81 7.88
N ALA A 201 11.72 4.43 9.14
CA ALA A 201 12.41 5.11 10.22
C ALA A 201 13.05 4.11 11.19
N ASN A 202 13.86 4.62 12.12
CA ASN A 202 14.56 3.81 13.10
C ASN A 202 13.58 2.86 13.83
N PRO A 203 13.90 1.57 14.02
CA PRO A 203 13.00 0.62 14.70
C PRO A 203 12.52 1.07 16.09
N ALA A 204 13.26 1.94 16.77
CA ALA A 204 12.84 2.54 18.05
C ALA A 204 11.61 3.46 17.91
N VAL A 205 11.38 4.07 16.74
CA VAL A 205 10.19 4.92 16.50
C VAL A 205 8.90 4.14 16.75
N LEU A 206 8.87 2.85 16.40
CA LEU A 206 7.69 2.00 16.53
C LEU A 206 7.76 1.06 17.75
N SER A 207 8.74 1.23 18.64
CA SER A 207 8.84 0.45 19.88
C SER A 207 8.05 1.09 21.04
N ASN A 208 7.68 0.27 22.02
CA ASN A 208 7.02 0.70 23.26
C ASN A 208 8.01 1.19 24.35
N ASP A 209 9.24 1.55 23.97
CA ASP A 209 10.21 2.05 24.96
C ASP A 209 9.74 3.42 25.49
N ALA A 210 9.96 3.66 26.79
CA ALA A 210 9.52 4.88 27.46
C ALA A 210 10.36 6.07 26.97
N GLY A 211 9.88 6.75 25.94
CA GLY A 211 10.52 7.92 25.33
C GLY A 211 9.50 8.80 24.62
N THR A 212 9.68 10.10 24.77
CA THR A 212 8.95 11.24 24.16
C THR A 212 8.22 10.96 22.84
N GLY A 213 6.99 11.47 22.70
CA GLY A 213 6.20 11.40 21.45
C GLY A 213 4.72 11.09 21.69
N ASP A 214 3.93 11.13 20.62
CA ASP A 214 2.48 10.91 20.61
C ASP A 214 2.07 9.52 21.14
N ALA A 215 0.76 9.32 21.32
CA ALA A 215 0.17 8.07 21.81
C ALA A 215 0.45 6.85 20.89
N TRP A 216 0.99 7.07 19.68
CA TRP A 216 1.03 6.10 18.60
C TRP A 216 2.44 5.58 18.28
N TRP A 217 3.45 6.45 18.32
CA TRP A 217 4.86 6.15 18.05
C TRP A 217 5.78 7.10 18.84
N GLN A 218 7.06 6.76 18.96
CA GLN A 218 8.06 7.62 19.58
C GLN A 218 8.56 8.64 18.59
N ASP A 219 8.66 9.89 19.01
CA ASP A 219 8.97 10.97 18.11
C ASP A 219 10.42 10.87 17.59
N PRO A 220 10.64 10.72 16.26
CA PRO A 220 11.96 10.55 15.67
C PRO A 220 12.88 11.75 15.86
N TYR A 221 12.38 12.95 16.21
CA TYR A 221 13.22 14.10 16.56
C TYR A 221 14.02 13.86 17.85
N PHE A 222 13.54 13.00 18.74
CA PHE A 222 14.15 12.71 20.04
C PHE A 222 14.85 11.35 20.11
N ILE A 223 14.90 10.62 19.00
CA ILE A 223 15.62 9.35 18.87
C ILE A 223 16.91 9.62 18.10
N ASP A 224 18.03 9.08 18.59
CA ASP A 224 19.28 9.13 17.85
C ASP A 224 19.13 8.44 16.48
N SER A 225 19.41 9.18 15.42
CA SER A 225 19.14 8.75 14.04
C SER A 225 17.69 8.30 13.83
N GLY A 226 16.70 8.96 14.46
CA GLY A 226 15.29 8.55 14.42
C GLY A 226 14.70 8.45 13.01
N PHE A 227 15.08 9.35 12.11
CA PHE A 227 14.65 9.35 10.70
C PHE A 227 15.42 8.38 9.81
N ARG A 228 16.46 7.72 10.32
CA ARG A 228 17.28 6.81 9.55
C ARG A 228 16.58 5.46 9.39
N SER A 229 16.22 5.12 8.16
CA SER A 229 15.66 3.81 7.82
C SER A 229 16.62 2.65 8.17
N PRO A 230 16.14 1.53 8.73
CA PRO A 230 16.96 0.36 9.00
C PRO A 230 17.44 -0.33 7.71
N ALA A 231 18.52 -1.08 7.85
CA ALA A 231 19.00 -1.95 6.79
C ALA A 231 18.11 -3.21 6.66
N PHE A 232 18.03 -3.81 5.47
CA PHE A 232 17.26 -5.05 5.25
C PHE A 232 17.72 -6.17 6.19
N GLY A 233 19.03 -6.28 6.44
CA GLY A 233 19.58 -7.27 7.37
C GLY A 233 19.15 -7.13 8.83
N GLN A 234 18.47 -6.05 9.23
CA GLN A 234 17.90 -5.92 10.59
C GLN A 234 16.57 -6.65 10.78
N ALA A 235 15.95 -7.18 9.71
CA ALA A 235 14.75 -7.98 9.81
C ALA A 235 15.05 -9.31 10.52
N GLN A 236 14.48 -9.53 11.71
CA GLN A 236 14.67 -10.77 12.47
C GLN A 236 13.83 -11.92 11.91
N PHE A 237 12.70 -11.59 11.27
CA PHE A 237 11.77 -12.55 10.68
C PHE A 237 11.49 -12.19 9.21
N PRO A 238 12.51 -12.19 8.34
CA PRO A 238 12.38 -11.63 7.00
C PRO A 238 11.35 -12.38 6.12
N THR A 239 11.15 -13.68 6.38
CA THR A 239 10.14 -14.53 5.71
C THR A 239 8.70 -14.34 6.23
N LEU A 240 8.53 -13.63 7.36
CA LEU A 240 7.25 -13.40 8.03
C LEU A 240 6.91 -11.91 8.17
N LYS A 241 7.78 -11.04 7.68
CA LYS A 241 7.62 -9.58 7.69
C LYS A 241 7.40 -9.10 6.27
N THR A 242 6.26 -8.44 6.06
CA THR A 242 5.90 -7.83 4.78
C THR A 242 6.68 -6.53 4.59
N HIS A 243 7.18 -6.33 3.38
CA HIS A 243 7.93 -5.15 2.98
C HIS A 243 7.10 -4.25 2.05
N VAL A 244 6.45 -4.80 1.03
CA VAL A 244 5.53 -4.08 0.14
C VAL A 244 4.27 -4.92 -0.02
N ILE A 245 3.10 -4.29 -0.10
CA ILE A 245 1.82 -4.98 -0.26
C ILE A 245 0.94 -4.26 -1.28
N GLU A 246 -0.01 -4.99 -1.87
CA GLU A 246 -1.18 -4.38 -2.49
C GLU A 246 -1.97 -3.61 -1.42
N HIS A 247 -2.00 -2.29 -1.55
CA HIS A 247 -2.66 -1.40 -0.60
C HIS A 247 -4.18 -1.52 -0.68
N ASN A 248 -4.70 -1.69 -1.89
CA ASN A 248 -6.12 -1.85 -2.16
C ASN A 248 -6.55 -3.33 -2.06
N TRP A 249 -7.83 -3.58 -1.81
CA TRP A 249 -8.42 -4.92 -1.77
C TRP A 249 -8.72 -5.40 -3.19
N LEU A 250 -7.78 -6.14 -3.77
CA LEU A 250 -7.82 -6.48 -5.19
C LEU A 250 -8.34 -7.90 -5.48
N GLN A 251 -8.42 -8.77 -4.48
CA GLN A 251 -8.80 -10.18 -4.61
C GLN A 251 -10.02 -10.48 -3.77
N GLN A 252 -11.03 -11.13 -4.34
CA GLN A 252 -12.27 -11.51 -3.64
C GLN A 252 -13.22 -10.33 -3.33
N GLN A 253 -12.98 -9.15 -3.90
CA GLN A 253 -13.88 -8.00 -3.76
C GLN A 253 -15.25 -8.26 -4.41
N ASN A 254 -16.31 -7.85 -3.73
CA ASN A 254 -17.69 -7.93 -4.23
C ASN A 254 -18.09 -6.69 -5.03
N LYS A 255 -17.46 -5.55 -4.74
CA LYS A 255 -17.73 -4.23 -5.33
C LYS A 255 -16.40 -3.56 -5.64
N GLN A 256 -16.39 -2.69 -6.65
CA GLN A 256 -15.18 -1.93 -7.02
C GLN A 256 -14.96 -0.72 -6.11
N CYS A 257 -16.03 -0.03 -5.69
CA CYS A 257 -15.96 1.15 -4.83
C CYS A 257 -16.46 0.84 -3.42
N SER A 258 -15.79 1.39 -2.42
CA SER A 258 -16.24 1.37 -1.03
C SER A 258 -17.39 2.34 -0.83
N PRO A 259 -18.56 1.89 -0.33
CA PRO A 259 -19.65 2.80 0.05
C PRO A 259 -19.40 3.47 1.41
N PHE A 260 -18.33 3.09 2.11
CA PHE A 260 -18.06 3.52 3.48
C PHE A 260 -17.08 4.70 3.55
N VAL A 261 -16.21 4.83 2.55
CA VAL A 261 -15.32 5.99 2.45
C VAL A 261 -16.11 7.15 1.83
N GLN A 262 -16.35 8.21 2.61
CA GLN A 262 -17.11 9.38 2.17
C GLN A 262 -16.21 10.31 1.33
N GLY A 263 -16.66 10.69 0.13
CA GLY A 263 -15.94 11.66 -0.71
C GLY A 263 -14.68 11.09 -1.40
N GLY A 264 -14.81 9.96 -2.10
CA GLY A 264 -13.68 9.26 -2.74
C GLY A 264 -12.90 10.08 -3.76
N THR A 265 -11.60 9.81 -3.86
CA THR A 265 -10.63 10.60 -4.64
C THR A 265 -10.74 10.35 -6.16
N TYR A 266 -11.25 9.20 -6.59
CA TYR A 266 -11.32 8.82 -8.01
C TYR A 266 -12.76 8.96 -8.54
N ASP A 267 -13.17 10.20 -8.86
CA ASP A 267 -14.53 10.52 -9.31
C ASP A 267 -15.65 10.04 -8.36
N GLY A 268 -15.39 10.13 -7.05
CA GLY A 268 -16.30 9.68 -6.01
C GLY A 268 -16.33 8.16 -5.79
N CYS A 269 -15.48 7.39 -6.48
CA CYS A 269 -15.29 5.97 -6.26
C CYS A 269 -13.93 5.72 -5.56
N GLU A 270 -13.93 5.55 -4.24
CA GLU A 270 -12.71 5.09 -3.54
C GLU A 270 -12.64 3.56 -3.56
N PRO A 271 -11.51 2.93 -3.93
CA PRO A 271 -11.35 1.49 -3.76
C PRO A 271 -11.38 1.09 -2.28
N PHE A 272 -11.70 -0.17 -2.00
CA PHE A 272 -11.50 -0.71 -0.65
C PHE A 272 -10.00 -0.86 -0.36
N TYR A 273 -9.57 -0.61 0.88
CA TYR A 273 -8.21 -0.94 1.32
C TYR A 273 -8.09 -2.41 1.70
N PHE A 274 -6.87 -2.95 1.66
CA PHE A 274 -6.59 -4.38 1.84
C PHE A 274 -7.13 -4.94 3.16
N ASN A 275 -7.31 -4.09 4.18
CA ASN A 275 -7.78 -4.47 5.49
C ASN A 275 -9.27 -4.19 5.76
N HIS A 276 -10.02 -3.70 4.76
CA HIS A 276 -11.45 -3.39 4.92
C HIS A 276 -12.35 -4.62 4.94
N SER A 277 -11.83 -5.81 4.66
CA SER A 277 -12.58 -7.05 4.77
C SER A 277 -11.74 -8.22 5.23
N VAL A 278 -12.32 -9.16 5.98
CA VAL A 278 -11.67 -10.39 6.41
C VAL A 278 -11.44 -11.38 5.25
N ILE A 279 -12.16 -11.25 4.13
CA ILE A 279 -11.96 -12.08 2.93
C ILE A 279 -10.92 -11.50 1.96
N SER A 280 -10.34 -10.34 2.27
CA SER A 280 -9.25 -9.80 1.49
C SER A 280 -8.00 -10.68 1.52
N SER A 281 -7.25 -10.69 0.42
CA SER A 281 -6.05 -11.51 0.25
C SER A 281 -5.01 -10.81 -0.62
N PRO A 282 -4.45 -9.69 -0.14
CA PRO A 282 -3.43 -8.94 -0.86
C PRO A 282 -2.18 -9.78 -1.13
N VAL A 283 -1.56 -9.53 -2.29
CA VAL A 283 -0.22 -10.03 -2.61
C VAL A 283 0.81 -9.17 -1.88
N CYS A 284 1.75 -9.83 -1.21
CA CYS A 284 2.77 -9.21 -0.38
C CYS A 284 4.17 -9.61 -0.86
N LEU A 285 5.08 -8.65 -0.97
CA LEU A 285 6.53 -8.85 -0.99
C LEU A 285 7.06 -8.86 0.44
N PHE A 286 7.96 -9.78 0.75
CA PHE A 286 8.58 -9.92 2.07
C PHE A 286 10.03 -9.44 2.08
N TYR A 287 10.58 -9.26 3.27
CA TYR A 287 11.93 -8.73 3.47
C TYR A 287 13.07 -9.64 2.99
N ASP A 288 12.83 -10.95 2.85
CA ASP A 288 13.75 -11.89 2.18
C ASP A 288 13.57 -11.92 0.65
N GLY A 289 12.62 -11.15 0.10
CA GLY A 289 12.36 -11.03 -1.33
C GLY A 289 11.37 -12.04 -1.91
N HIS A 290 10.83 -12.99 -1.12
CA HIS A 290 9.75 -13.84 -1.62
C HIS A 290 8.43 -13.08 -1.69
N ILE A 291 7.50 -13.60 -2.50
CA ILE A 291 6.17 -13.02 -2.69
C ILE A 291 5.14 -14.09 -2.34
N ASP A 292 4.16 -13.71 -1.52
CA ASP A 292 3.10 -14.59 -1.06
C ASP A 292 1.81 -13.79 -0.83
N GLN A 293 0.66 -14.46 -0.86
CA GLN A 293 -0.62 -13.84 -0.53
C GLN A 293 -0.91 -14.01 0.96
N ILE A 294 -1.28 -12.92 1.63
CA ILE A 294 -1.72 -12.98 3.03
C ILE A 294 -3.22 -12.71 3.09
N GLY A 295 -4.00 -13.76 3.36
CA GLY A 295 -5.41 -13.60 3.69
C GLY A 295 -5.58 -12.87 5.03
N THR A 296 -6.37 -11.79 5.05
CA THR A 296 -6.68 -11.01 6.26
C THR A 296 -7.27 -11.87 7.38
N THR A 297 -8.10 -12.88 7.03
CA THR A 297 -8.59 -13.88 8.00
C THR A 297 -7.45 -14.65 8.68
N SER A 298 -6.41 -15.03 7.92
CA SER A 298 -5.27 -15.76 8.49
C SER A 298 -4.45 -14.87 9.40
N ALA A 299 -4.22 -13.64 8.97
CA ALA A 299 -3.53 -12.63 9.75
C ALA A 299 -4.26 -12.37 11.09
N ASP A 300 -5.59 -12.19 11.07
CA ASP A 300 -6.41 -11.99 12.27
C ASP A 300 -6.33 -13.16 13.25
N LYS A 301 -6.33 -14.41 12.75
CA LYS A 301 -6.15 -15.60 13.57
C LYS A 301 -4.81 -15.59 14.30
N ASP A 302 -3.74 -15.21 13.61
CA ASP A 302 -2.41 -15.08 14.20
C ASP A 302 -2.38 -14.00 15.28
N HIS A 303 -3.00 -12.85 15.01
CA HIS A 303 -3.14 -11.77 15.99
C HIS A 303 -3.87 -12.24 17.26
N LYS A 304 -5.04 -12.86 17.10
CA LYS A 304 -5.87 -13.36 18.20
C LYS A 304 -5.21 -14.49 18.98
N LYS A 305 -4.41 -15.33 18.32
CA LYS A 305 -3.62 -16.37 18.99
C LYS A 305 -2.60 -15.78 19.96
N VAL A 306 -1.88 -14.72 19.55
CA VAL A 306 -0.97 -14.01 20.46
C VAL A 306 -1.75 -13.29 21.56
N LEU A 307 -2.88 -12.65 21.24
CA LEU A 307 -3.73 -11.99 22.23
C LEU A 307 -4.21 -12.96 23.31
N ALA A 308 -4.62 -14.17 22.94
CA ALA A 308 -5.01 -15.21 23.89
C ALA A 308 -3.85 -15.70 24.77
N GLN A 309 -2.62 -15.65 24.27
CA GLN A 309 -1.43 -16.05 25.03
C GLN A 309 -0.95 -14.98 26.01
N THR A 310 -1.04 -13.70 25.63
CA THR A 310 -0.58 -12.57 26.45
C THR A 310 -1.65 -12.01 27.38
N GLY A 311 -2.93 -12.25 27.05
CA GLY A 311 -4.10 -11.72 27.77
C GLY A 311 -4.32 -10.21 27.62
N LYS A 312 -3.47 -9.49 26.87
CA LYS A 312 -3.53 -8.02 26.75
C LYS A 312 -3.18 -7.47 25.36
N VAL A 313 -2.29 -8.13 24.62
CA VAL A 313 -1.71 -7.59 23.36
C VAL A 313 -1.65 -8.66 22.26
N GLY A 314 -2.06 -8.31 21.05
CA GLY A 314 -2.01 -9.22 19.90
C GLY A 314 -0.70 -9.13 19.12
N LEU A 315 -0.57 -9.90 18.04
CA LEU A 315 0.70 -10.04 17.32
C LEU A 315 1.30 -8.72 16.84
N TRP A 316 0.48 -7.83 16.28
CA TRP A 316 0.93 -6.57 15.68
C TRP A 316 0.93 -5.40 16.64
N THR A 317 0.24 -5.56 17.77
CA THR A 317 0.20 -4.53 18.81
C THR A 317 1.19 -4.80 19.91
N LYS A 318 1.66 -6.03 20.11
CA LYS A 318 2.71 -6.32 21.10
C LYS A 318 3.90 -5.37 20.89
N ASP A 319 4.42 -4.83 21.98
CA ASP A 319 5.63 -3.99 22.00
C ASP A 319 5.58 -2.71 21.14
N THR A 320 4.38 -2.22 20.82
CA THR A 320 4.15 -0.88 20.23
C THR A 320 3.54 0.05 21.28
N LYS A 321 3.59 1.38 21.11
CA LYS A 321 2.77 2.28 21.95
C LYS A 321 1.25 2.06 21.77
N MET A 322 0.86 1.34 20.71
CA MET A 322 -0.51 0.88 20.47
C MET A 322 -0.87 -0.40 21.25
N ALA A 323 0.08 -0.98 21.99
CA ALA A 323 -0.14 -2.11 22.88
C ALA A 323 -0.91 -1.66 24.13
N GLY A 324 -2.22 -1.90 24.16
CA GLY A 324 -3.03 -1.64 25.37
C GLY A 324 -4.36 -0.94 25.14
N ILE A 325 -4.67 -0.52 23.90
CA ILE A 325 -5.98 0.07 23.55
C ILE A 325 -6.86 -1.00 22.88
N TYR A 326 -6.96 -2.16 23.54
CA TYR A 326 -8.02 -3.15 23.30
C TYR A 326 -8.86 -3.28 24.56
N THR A 327 -9.37 -2.16 25.08
CA THR A 327 -10.58 -2.20 25.89
C THR A 327 -11.74 -1.90 24.95
N GLN A 328 -12.64 -2.87 24.81
CA GLN A 328 -13.89 -2.75 24.04
C GLN A 328 -14.84 -1.64 24.55
N ASP A 329 -14.43 -0.85 25.55
CA ASP A 329 -15.26 0.08 26.32
C ASP A 329 -14.88 1.56 26.17
N PHE A 330 -14.09 1.94 25.17
CA PHE A 330 -13.98 3.36 24.82
C PHE A 330 -14.91 3.68 23.66
N GLN A 331 -15.94 4.49 23.91
CA GLN A 331 -16.84 5.09 22.92
C GLN A 331 -16.13 6.02 21.88
N GLY A 332 -14.81 5.90 21.74
CA GLY A 332 -13.94 6.52 20.73
C GLY A 332 -12.61 5.75 20.54
N GLY A 333 -12.56 4.45 20.87
CA GLY A 333 -11.35 3.64 20.92
C GLY A 333 -10.78 3.25 19.55
N PHE A 334 -9.45 3.16 19.50
CA PHE A 334 -8.58 2.89 18.35
C PHE A 334 -9.22 2.07 17.21
N ARG A 335 -9.47 2.75 16.08
CA ARG A 335 -9.76 2.11 14.80
C ARG A 335 -8.43 2.08 14.06
N GLY A 336 -7.93 0.89 13.72
CA GLY A 336 -6.74 0.76 12.89
C GLY A 336 -6.90 1.46 11.54
N TYR A 337 -5.91 1.37 10.66
CA TYR A 337 -5.85 2.12 9.39
C TYR A 337 -7.16 2.02 8.60
N PHE A 338 -7.94 3.10 8.54
CA PHE A 338 -9.28 3.19 7.92
C PHE A 338 -10.31 2.13 8.35
N ASN A 339 -10.14 1.52 9.52
CA ASN A 339 -11.00 0.43 9.98
C ASN A 339 -12.45 0.90 10.28
N GLN A 340 -12.68 2.20 10.48
CA GLN A 340 -14.03 2.78 10.50
C GLN A 340 -14.84 2.50 9.23
N ASP A 341 -14.16 2.32 8.10
CA ASP A 341 -14.74 2.18 6.77
C ASP A 341 -14.67 0.73 6.25
N ALA A 342 -14.38 -0.22 7.15
CA ALA A 342 -14.36 -1.64 6.84
C ALA A 342 -15.79 -2.17 6.56
N GLU A 343 -15.93 -3.03 5.56
CA GLU A 343 -17.21 -3.61 5.13
C GLU A 343 -17.80 -4.55 6.19
N ASP A 344 -16.96 -5.33 6.86
CA ASP A 344 -17.33 -6.39 7.79
C ASP A 344 -16.70 -6.21 9.18
N TRP A 345 -16.27 -4.98 9.47
CA TRP A 345 -15.63 -4.60 10.74
C TRP A 345 -14.32 -5.38 10.97
N ALA A 346 -13.64 -5.75 9.87
CA ALA A 346 -12.32 -6.37 9.85
C ALA A 346 -11.30 -5.55 10.64
N ASN A 347 -11.05 -5.94 11.89
CA ASN A 347 -10.00 -5.33 12.70
C ASN A 347 -8.61 -5.92 12.40
N VAL A 348 -8.23 -5.88 11.12
CA VAL A 348 -6.98 -6.44 10.61
C VAL A 348 -6.05 -5.29 10.25
N ASN A 349 -4.80 -5.32 10.72
CA ASN A 349 -3.85 -4.24 10.44
C ASN A 349 -2.41 -4.74 10.33
N PHE A 350 -2.23 -6.00 9.91
CA PHE A 350 -0.89 -6.47 9.53
C PHE A 350 -0.32 -5.53 8.46
N HIS A 351 1.00 -5.51 8.30
CA HIS A 351 1.73 -4.57 7.44
C HIS A 351 1.83 -3.13 7.98
N ILE A 352 0.72 -2.54 8.46
CA ILE A 352 0.67 -1.16 8.99
C ILE A 352 1.13 -1.09 10.45
N LEU A 353 0.59 -1.99 11.29
CA LEU A 353 1.01 -2.09 12.67
C LEU A 353 2.25 -2.96 12.76
N THR A 354 3.36 -2.36 13.18
CA THR A 354 4.66 -3.05 13.16
C THR A 354 5.33 -3.01 14.51
N THR A 355 5.15 -4.09 15.28
CA THR A 355 5.93 -4.40 16.47
C THR A 355 7.43 -4.27 16.23
N TYR A 356 8.13 -3.45 17.03
CA TYR A 356 9.59 -3.24 16.93
C TYR A 356 10.07 -2.86 15.52
N GLY A 357 9.23 -2.17 14.74
CA GLY A 357 9.52 -1.83 13.35
C GLY A 357 9.84 -3.07 12.50
N ILE A 358 10.99 -3.07 11.83
CA ILE A 358 11.46 -4.18 10.98
C ILE A 358 11.78 -5.46 11.77
N ARG A 359 12.04 -5.37 13.08
CA ARG A 359 12.48 -6.52 13.90
C ARG A 359 11.32 -7.44 14.29
N GLY A 360 10.08 -6.99 14.13
CA GLY A 360 8.90 -7.81 14.36
C GLY A 360 8.57 -8.77 13.23
N ARG A 361 7.35 -9.30 13.28
CA ARG A 361 6.76 -10.18 12.26
C ARG A 361 5.28 -9.88 12.10
N ASP A 362 4.75 -10.12 10.91
CA ASP A 362 3.35 -9.85 10.58
C ASP A 362 2.49 -11.13 10.61
N ARG A 363 3.11 -12.31 10.58
CA ARG A 363 2.46 -13.63 10.72
C ARG A 363 3.27 -14.59 11.62
N LEU A 364 2.62 -15.62 12.17
CA LEU A 364 3.25 -16.62 13.06
C LEU A 364 3.86 -17.80 12.31
N SER A 365 3.27 -18.20 11.19
CA SER A 365 3.75 -19.28 10.32
C SER A 365 3.45 -18.97 8.86
N GLN A 366 4.17 -19.64 7.96
CA GLN A 366 3.81 -19.71 6.54
C GLN A 366 2.68 -20.70 6.31
#